data_AF-A0A7C4LKE2-F1
#
_entry.id   AF-A0A7C4LKE2-F1
#
_cell.length_a   1.000
_cell.length_b   1.000
_cell.length_c   1.000
_cell.angle_alpha   90.00
_cell.angle_beta   90.00
_cell.angle_gamma   90.00
#
_symmetry.space_group_name_H-M   'P 1'
#
loop_
_entity.id
_entity.type
_entity.pdbx_description
1 polymer ?
#
loop_
_entity_poly.entity_id
_entity_poly.type
_entity_poly.pdbx_seq_one_letter_code
_entity_poly.pdbx_strand_id
1 'polypeptide(L)'
;MAIVWFQKAAGGLGRRTSPPQPFALTCDCGAAVKGNRSDTPQLPSCPVCGAVHFVLPASPYPLPESLRREWSGAAAPAAAEPKPKPISPRKENAEALPRTRPVDAPPPTPLGVRLSRAITRLRAALTPLRLIVLGLALILAVTGVATYRNVQLDWARTRLQPAIDEGLAAFREREFNAAKVAFDEACRALDLLQRRDAAAQAVRQLQREAEAAARLSVHNLSDLLEQAAASPAAGNVEERFRQHAAGEWFLFDAVVSVAPHEADATRQRCLVDVPLRLGELPVDVVFEDWPWKGTPSPEPVRMVFAAQLDDLRLAREPVPRATLTLRQTNAVLWCHEDAFRALWLWPGNAEQDTELRELLSAQRRMSGLGELP
;
A
#
# COMPACT_ATOMS: atom_id res chain seq x y z
N MET A 1 -16.14 18.75 -29.81
CA MET A 1 -16.99 17.57 -29.52
C MET A 1 -16.09 16.51 -28.90
N ALA A 2 -16.50 15.97 -27.74
CA ALA A 2 -15.81 15.00 -26.87
C ALA A 2 -14.43 15.49 -26.36
N ILE A 3 -14.25 15.91 -25.11
CA ILE A 3 -14.29 15.14 -23.87
C ILE A 3 -14.61 16.11 -22.72
N VAL A 4 -15.87 16.15 -22.26
CA VAL A 4 -16.28 16.85 -21.03
C VAL A 4 -17.40 16.02 -20.42
N TRP A 5 -17.05 14.94 -19.72
CA TRP A 5 -18.07 14.16 -18.99
C TRP A 5 -17.61 13.49 -17.69
N PHE A 6 -16.35 13.62 -17.27
CA PHE A 6 -15.86 12.95 -16.04
C PHE A 6 -15.47 13.88 -14.87
N GLN A 7 -15.43 15.20 -15.06
CA GLN A 7 -15.10 16.15 -13.97
C GLN A 7 -16.30 16.63 -13.15
N LYS A 8 -17.52 16.17 -13.43
CA LYS A 8 -18.73 16.57 -12.68
C LYS A 8 -19.13 15.62 -11.54
N ALA A 9 -18.34 14.58 -11.26
CA ALA A 9 -18.66 13.57 -10.25
C ALA A 9 -17.87 13.68 -8.93
N ALA A 10 -16.73 14.38 -8.90
CA ALA A 10 -15.86 14.40 -7.71
C ALA A 10 -15.93 15.71 -6.88
N GLY A 11 -16.44 16.81 -7.44
CA GLY A 11 -16.48 18.12 -6.78
C GLY A 11 -17.70 18.38 -5.88
N GLY A 12 -18.46 17.34 -5.52
CA GLY A 12 -19.77 17.47 -4.85
C GLY A 12 -19.94 16.65 -3.57
N LEU A 13 -18.87 16.09 -3.00
CA LEU A 13 -18.90 15.45 -1.68
C LEU A 13 -18.69 16.50 -0.58
N GLY A 14 -19.54 17.53 -0.57
CA GLY A 14 -19.85 18.18 0.70
C GLY A 14 -20.33 17.07 1.64
N ARG A 15 -19.77 17.01 2.86
CA ARG A 15 -20.19 16.09 3.93
C ARG A 15 -21.71 16.01 3.88
N ARG A 16 -22.25 14.91 3.35
CA ARG A 16 -23.69 14.67 3.40
C ARG A 16 -23.96 14.40 4.85
N THR A 17 -24.37 15.42 5.59
CA THR A 17 -24.91 15.25 6.93
C THR A 17 -26.05 14.25 6.79
N SER A 18 -25.80 13.02 7.23
CA SER A 18 -26.81 11.98 7.22
C SER A 18 -28.04 12.51 7.96
N PRO A 19 -29.26 12.30 7.45
CA PRO A 19 -30.46 12.72 8.15
C PRO A 19 -30.45 12.13 9.57
N PRO A 20 -30.85 12.91 10.59
CA PRO A 20 -30.76 12.48 11.98
C PRO A 20 -31.52 11.16 12.18
N GLN A 21 -30.80 10.11 12.58
CA GLN A 21 -31.40 8.80 12.88
C GLN A 21 -31.69 8.75 14.39
N PRO A 22 -32.96 8.81 14.81
CA PRO A 22 -33.29 8.72 16.23
C PRO A 22 -32.95 7.33 16.77
N PHE A 23 -32.55 7.26 18.04
CA PHE A 23 -32.41 6.02 18.78
C PHE A 23 -33.20 6.09 20.09
N ALA A 24 -33.64 4.93 20.57
CA ALA A 24 -34.24 4.76 21.88
C ALA A 24 -33.65 3.49 22.52
N LEU A 25 -33.02 3.64 23.68
CA LEU A 25 -32.48 2.55 24.49
C LEU A 25 -33.22 2.50 25.82
N THR A 26 -33.44 1.30 26.35
CA THR A 26 -33.97 1.11 27.71
C THR A 26 -32.78 0.90 28.64
N CYS A 27 -32.65 1.76 29.64
CA CYS A 27 -31.66 1.60 30.70
C CYS A 27 -32.09 0.51 31.69
N ASP A 28 -31.15 -0.08 32.43
CA ASP A 28 -31.43 -1.12 33.44
C ASP A 28 -32.35 -0.62 34.57
N CYS A 29 -32.37 0.69 34.83
CA CYS A 29 -33.32 1.31 35.77
C CYS A 29 -34.75 1.47 35.20
N GLY A 30 -34.99 1.04 33.97
CA GLY A 30 -36.28 1.15 33.28
C GLY A 30 -36.51 2.49 32.56
N ALA A 31 -35.65 3.50 32.76
CA ALA A 31 -35.77 4.78 32.06
C ALA A 31 -35.37 4.67 30.57
N ALA A 32 -36.09 5.38 29.70
CA ALA A 32 -35.77 5.45 28.28
C ALA A 32 -34.75 6.55 27.97
N VAL A 33 -33.63 6.20 27.34
CA VAL A 33 -32.63 7.13 26.82
C VAL A 33 -32.88 7.33 25.34
N LYS A 34 -33.23 8.56 24.94
CA LYS A 34 -33.57 8.92 23.55
C LYS A 34 -32.62 10.00 23.03
N GLY A 35 -32.27 9.93 21.75
CA GLY A 35 -31.40 10.92 21.10
C GLY A 35 -31.31 10.70 19.59
N ASN A 36 -30.43 11.46 18.93
CA ASN A 36 -30.12 11.29 17.51
C ASN A 36 -28.69 10.78 17.36
N ARG A 37 -28.49 9.74 16.55
CA ARG A 37 -27.16 9.20 16.24
C ARG A 37 -26.35 10.22 15.46
N SER A 38 -25.07 10.37 15.83
CA SER A 38 -24.07 11.13 15.05
C SER A 38 -23.23 10.22 14.17
N ASP A 39 -22.41 10.83 13.31
CA ASP A 39 -21.41 10.12 12.49
C ASP A 39 -20.26 9.53 13.35
N THR A 40 -20.15 9.96 14.61
CA THR A 40 -19.22 9.41 15.61
C THR A 40 -19.97 8.64 16.71
N PRO A 41 -19.32 7.70 17.41
CA PRO A 41 -19.92 7.01 18.55
C PRO A 41 -20.32 8.00 19.66
N GLN A 42 -21.43 7.73 20.34
CA GLN A 42 -21.93 8.57 21.44
C GLN A 42 -22.04 7.76 22.74
N LEU A 43 -21.85 8.45 23.86
CA LEU A 43 -21.92 7.89 25.22
C LEU A 43 -22.94 8.67 26.08
N PRO A 44 -24.25 8.68 25.75
CA PRO A 44 -25.25 9.36 26.56
C PRO A 44 -25.40 8.71 27.95
N SER A 45 -25.54 9.55 28.97
CA SER A 45 -25.87 9.14 30.34
C SER A 45 -27.39 9.06 30.54
N CYS A 46 -27.85 8.04 31.25
CA CYS A 46 -29.24 7.90 31.65
C CYS A 46 -29.65 9.03 32.60
N PRO A 47 -30.78 9.74 32.37
CA PRO A 47 -31.18 10.87 33.19
C PRO A 47 -31.64 10.48 34.61
N VAL A 48 -31.90 9.20 34.86
CA VAL A 48 -32.40 8.71 36.17
C VAL A 48 -31.28 8.14 37.03
N CYS A 49 -30.50 7.20 36.52
CA CYS A 49 -29.44 6.53 37.30
C CYS A 49 -28.01 6.95 36.94
N GLY A 50 -27.81 7.76 35.90
CA GLY A 50 -26.49 8.20 35.45
C GLY A 50 -25.68 7.16 34.67
N ALA A 51 -26.17 5.92 34.50
CA ALA A 51 -25.49 4.89 33.73
C ALA A 51 -25.21 5.35 32.29
N VAL A 52 -24.00 5.08 31.80
CA VAL A 52 -23.56 5.49 30.45
C VAL A 52 -23.87 4.37 29.47
N HIS A 53 -24.50 4.71 28.35
CA HIS A 53 -24.83 3.76 27.28
C HIS A 53 -24.00 4.04 26.03
N PHE A 54 -23.53 2.99 25.36
CA PHE A 54 -22.83 3.12 24.09
C PHE A 54 -23.82 3.09 22.92
N VAL A 55 -23.80 4.16 22.11
CA VAL A 55 -24.64 4.28 20.91
C VAL A 55 -23.74 4.23 19.67
N LEU A 56 -24.05 3.30 18.77
CA LEU A 56 -23.35 3.14 17.51
C LEU A 56 -23.53 4.37 16.60
N PRO A 57 -22.51 4.72 15.78
CA PRO A 57 -22.64 5.74 14.74
C PRO A 57 -23.83 5.49 13.80
N ALA A 58 -24.27 6.53 13.10
CA ALA A 58 -25.21 6.41 12.00
C ALA A 58 -24.64 5.47 10.92
N SER A 59 -25.45 4.52 10.44
CA SER A 59 -25.00 3.60 9.38
C SER A 59 -24.68 4.40 8.10
N PRO A 60 -23.49 4.24 7.50
CA PRO A 60 -23.15 4.92 6.25
C PRO A 60 -23.89 4.32 5.04
N TYR A 61 -24.54 3.16 5.21
CA TYR A 61 -25.29 2.50 4.16
C TYR A 61 -26.72 3.05 4.08
N PRO A 62 -27.24 3.31 2.87
CA PRO A 62 -28.62 3.73 2.70
C PRO A 62 -29.55 2.66 3.27
N LEU A 63 -30.51 3.05 4.11
CA LEU A 63 -31.53 2.12 4.59
C LEU A 63 -32.27 1.53 3.38
N PRO A 64 -32.45 0.20 3.33
CA PRO A 64 -33.30 -0.41 2.31
C PRO A 64 -34.71 0.16 2.39
N GLU A 65 -35.36 0.37 1.24
CA GLU A 65 -36.64 1.08 1.14
C GLU A 65 -37.77 0.46 1.98
N SER A 66 -37.69 -0.84 2.27
CA SER A 66 -38.62 -1.55 3.17
C SER A 66 -38.59 -0.97 4.58
N LEU A 67 -37.39 -0.77 5.15
CA LEU A 67 -37.21 -0.24 6.50
C LEU A 67 -37.46 1.27 6.58
N ARG A 68 -37.20 2.00 5.49
CA ARG A 68 -37.48 3.45 5.40
C ARG A 68 -38.97 3.76 5.58
N ARG A 69 -39.87 2.88 5.10
CA ARG A 69 -41.32 3.02 5.27
C ARG A 69 -41.78 2.73 6.70
N GLU A 70 -41.21 1.72 7.34
CA GLU A 70 -41.55 1.34 8.70
C GLU A 70 -41.15 2.43 9.73
N TRP A 71 -40.00 3.07 9.52
CA TRP A 71 -39.48 4.11 10.43
C TRP A 71 -40.03 5.52 10.16
N SER A 72 -40.63 5.78 9.02
CA SER A 72 -41.19 7.11 8.71
C SER A 72 -42.60 7.34 9.27
N GLY A 73 -43.20 6.34 9.93
CA GLY A 73 -44.55 6.44 10.49
C GLY A 73 -45.65 6.67 9.45
N ALA A 74 -45.32 6.56 8.16
CA ALA A 74 -46.27 6.74 7.06
C ALA A 74 -47.05 5.43 6.85
N ALA A 75 -48.34 5.46 7.19
CA ALA A 75 -49.27 4.36 6.97
C ALA A 75 -49.20 3.88 5.51
N ALA A 76 -48.88 2.60 5.32
CA ALA A 76 -48.66 2.01 4.01
C ALA A 76 -49.94 2.06 3.15
N PRO A 77 -49.90 2.60 1.92
CA PRO A 77 -50.95 2.34 0.94
C PRO A 77 -50.86 0.87 0.49
N ALA A 78 -52.01 0.21 0.42
CA ALA A 78 -52.16 -1.19 0.06
C ALA A 78 -51.41 -1.53 -1.24
N ALA A 79 -50.51 -2.50 -1.15
CA ALA A 79 -49.62 -2.93 -2.22
C ALA A 79 -50.39 -3.64 -3.33
N ALA A 80 -50.28 -3.13 -4.55
CA ALA A 80 -50.66 -3.82 -5.77
C ALA A 80 -49.57 -4.84 -6.15
N GLU A 81 -49.99 -6.05 -6.52
CA GLU A 81 -49.14 -7.19 -6.87
C GLU A 81 -48.18 -6.89 -8.05
N PRO A 82 -46.88 -7.22 -7.92
CA PRO A 82 -45.94 -7.08 -9.02
C PRO A 82 -46.06 -8.25 -10.00
N LYS A 83 -46.36 -7.94 -11.27
CA LYS A 83 -46.32 -8.89 -12.38
C LYS A 83 -44.89 -9.38 -12.66
N PRO A 84 -44.69 -10.69 -12.92
CA PRO A 84 -43.36 -11.25 -13.19
C PRO A 84 -42.80 -10.77 -14.54
N LYS A 85 -41.53 -10.35 -14.53
CA LYS A 85 -40.78 -9.99 -15.75
C LYS A 85 -40.21 -11.25 -16.43
N PRO A 86 -40.26 -11.34 -17.77
CA PRO A 86 -39.73 -12.48 -18.52
C PRO A 86 -38.20 -12.51 -18.53
N ILE A 87 -37.67 -13.72 -18.35
CA ILE A 87 -36.25 -14.07 -18.37
C ILE A 87 -35.74 -14.00 -19.81
N SER A 88 -34.71 -13.18 -20.05
CA SER A 88 -34.00 -13.09 -21.33
C SER A 88 -33.12 -14.33 -21.55
N PRO A 89 -33.10 -14.91 -22.77
CA PRO A 89 -32.23 -16.04 -23.08
C PRO A 89 -30.76 -15.65 -23.10
N ARG A 90 -29.96 -16.47 -22.41
CA ARG A 90 -28.51 -16.46 -22.30
C ARG A 90 -27.91 -16.84 -23.67
N LYS A 91 -27.21 -15.91 -24.32
CA LYS A 91 -26.42 -16.19 -25.54
C LYS A 91 -25.21 -17.04 -25.19
N GLU A 92 -25.27 -18.29 -25.61
CA GLU A 92 -24.21 -19.28 -25.60
C GLU A 92 -23.26 -18.98 -26.77
N ASN A 93 -22.13 -18.32 -26.49
CA ASN A 93 -21.05 -18.18 -27.47
C ASN A 93 -20.25 -19.49 -27.48
N ALA A 94 -20.61 -20.37 -28.41
CA ALA A 94 -19.80 -21.50 -28.81
C ALA A 94 -18.56 -20.97 -29.56
N GLU A 95 -17.44 -20.89 -28.85
CA GLU A 95 -16.16 -20.52 -29.40
C GLU A 95 -15.59 -21.73 -30.16
N ALA A 96 -15.81 -21.72 -31.48
CA ALA A 96 -15.27 -22.71 -32.40
C ALA A 96 -13.76 -22.54 -32.53
N LEU A 97 -13.03 -23.59 -32.15
CA LEU A 97 -11.60 -23.75 -32.45
C LEU A 97 -11.34 -23.62 -33.97
N PRO A 98 -10.46 -22.70 -34.41
CA PRO A 98 -10.03 -22.66 -35.80
C PRO A 98 -9.08 -23.83 -36.09
N ARG A 99 -9.52 -24.75 -36.96
CA ARG A 99 -8.68 -25.76 -37.60
C ARG A 99 -7.58 -25.07 -38.39
N THR A 100 -6.35 -25.12 -37.88
CA THR A 100 -5.13 -24.79 -38.61
C THR A 100 -4.96 -25.74 -39.79
N ARG A 101 -5.15 -25.25 -41.02
CA ARG A 101 -4.65 -25.92 -42.23
C ARG A 101 -3.12 -25.81 -42.27
N PRO A 102 -2.40 -26.88 -42.65
CA PRO A 102 -0.98 -26.78 -42.98
C PRO A 102 -0.85 -25.86 -44.20
N VAL A 103 -0.23 -24.70 -44.01
CA VAL A 103 0.20 -23.84 -45.13
C VAL A 103 1.56 -24.37 -45.55
N ASP A 104 1.64 -24.89 -46.77
CA ASP A 104 2.89 -25.28 -47.41
C ASP A 104 3.88 -24.11 -47.35
N ALA A 105 5.02 -24.36 -46.69
CA ALA A 105 6.08 -23.39 -46.55
C ALA A 105 6.65 -23.05 -47.94
N PRO A 106 6.54 -21.79 -48.40
CA PRO A 106 7.24 -21.38 -49.61
C PRO A 106 8.76 -21.45 -49.37
N PRO A 107 9.54 -21.80 -50.40
CA PRO A 107 10.98 -21.99 -50.28
C PRO A 107 11.68 -20.73 -49.75
N PRO A 108 12.79 -20.87 -48.99
CA PRO A 108 13.53 -19.74 -48.44
C PRO A 108 14.10 -18.89 -49.58
N THR A 109 13.38 -17.83 -49.93
CA THR A 109 13.90 -16.84 -50.87
C THR A 109 15.09 -16.14 -50.22
N PRO A 110 16.25 -16.05 -50.90
CA PRO A 110 17.46 -15.45 -50.35
C PRO A 110 17.21 -13.98 -49.96
N LEU A 111 17.63 -13.59 -48.75
CA LEU A 111 17.41 -12.27 -48.14
C LEU A 111 17.79 -11.09 -49.07
N GLY A 112 18.81 -11.28 -49.91
CA GLY A 112 19.30 -10.28 -50.85
C GLY A 112 18.29 -9.87 -51.94
N VAL A 113 17.39 -10.76 -52.36
CA VAL A 113 16.40 -10.46 -53.42
C VAL A 113 15.15 -9.77 -52.86
N ARG A 114 14.86 -9.94 -51.56
CA ARG A 114 13.76 -9.23 -50.89
C ARG A 114 14.12 -7.76 -50.61
N LEU A 115 15.36 -7.47 -50.23
CA LEU A 115 15.81 -6.08 -50.00
C LEU A 115 15.81 -5.25 -51.29
N SER A 116 16.30 -5.79 -52.41
CA SER A 116 16.39 -5.02 -53.66
C SER A 116 15.04 -4.66 -54.29
N ARG A 117 14.04 -5.56 -54.18
CA ARG A 117 12.65 -5.28 -54.59
C ARG A 117 11.93 -4.30 -53.65
N ALA A 118 12.26 -4.31 -52.36
CA ALA A 118 11.75 -3.31 -51.42
C ALA A 118 12.34 -1.91 -51.71
N ILE A 119 13.64 -1.82 -51.99
CA ILE A 119 14.33 -0.55 -52.26
C ILE A 119 13.83 0.12 -53.56
N THR A 120 13.57 -0.66 -54.61
CA THR A 120 13.05 -0.15 -55.90
C THR A 120 11.61 0.37 -55.79
N ARG A 121 10.75 -0.31 -55.02
CA ARG A 121 9.41 0.21 -54.68
C ARG A 121 9.46 1.45 -53.79
N LEU A 122 10.44 1.53 -52.89
CA LEU A 122 10.67 2.73 -52.08
C LEU A 122 11.01 3.94 -52.96
N ARG A 123 11.88 3.77 -53.97
CA ARG A 123 12.24 4.85 -54.91
C ARG A 123 11.07 5.34 -55.75
N ALA A 124 10.16 4.45 -56.17
CA ALA A 124 8.95 4.85 -56.89
C ALA A 124 7.90 5.54 -55.99
N ALA A 125 7.93 5.28 -54.68
CA ALA A 125 7.05 5.91 -53.70
C ALA A 125 7.57 7.26 -53.18
N LEU A 126 8.83 7.60 -53.44
CA LEU A 126 9.49 8.86 -53.06
C LEU A 126 9.27 9.95 -54.12
N THR A 127 8.00 10.32 -54.36
CA THR A 127 7.74 11.57 -55.07
C THR A 127 8.10 12.76 -54.17
N PRO A 128 8.63 13.87 -54.70
CA PRO A 128 9.07 15.02 -53.89
C PRO A 128 7.96 15.54 -52.96
N LEU A 129 6.70 15.47 -53.38
CA LEU A 129 5.54 15.83 -52.56
C LEU A 129 5.39 14.93 -51.31
N ARG A 130 5.58 13.62 -51.43
CA ARG A 130 5.44 12.68 -50.30
C ARG A 130 6.53 12.88 -49.24
N LEU A 131 7.73 13.26 -49.67
CA LEU A 131 8.81 13.63 -48.74
C LEU A 131 8.46 14.88 -47.93
N ILE A 132 7.86 15.90 -48.56
CA ILE A 132 7.42 17.11 -47.86
C ILE A 132 6.32 16.77 -46.85
N VAL A 133 5.32 15.98 -47.24
CA VAL A 133 4.22 15.57 -46.33
C VAL A 133 4.76 14.75 -45.16
N LEU A 134 5.67 13.81 -45.41
CA LEU A 134 6.28 12.99 -44.36
C LEU A 134 7.15 13.83 -43.42
N GLY A 135 7.90 14.80 -43.97
CA GLY A 135 8.65 15.78 -43.18
C GLY A 135 7.75 16.62 -42.28
N LEU A 136 6.64 17.16 -42.82
CA LEU A 136 5.66 17.93 -42.04
C LEU A 136 5.00 17.07 -40.95
N ALA A 137 4.59 15.85 -41.28
CA ALA A 137 4.01 14.93 -40.32
C ALA A 137 4.99 14.57 -39.19
N LEU A 138 6.28 14.36 -39.54
CA LEU A 138 7.33 14.11 -38.56
C LEU A 138 7.52 15.31 -37.63
N ILE A 139 7.57 16.53 -38.17
CA ILE A 139 7.68 17.75 -37.36
C ILE A 139 6.48 17.86 -36.41
N LEU A 140 5.25 17.69 -36.90
CA LEU A 140 4.04 17.74 -36.06
C LEU A 140 4.06 16.67 -34.96
N ALA A 141 4.49 15.45 -35.26
CA ALA A 141 4.61 14.38 -34.28
C ALA A 141 5.66 14.71 -33.20
N VAL A 142 6.84 15.18 -33.61
CA VAL A 142 7.92 15.59 -32.68
C VAL A 142 7.47 16.75 -31.81
N THR A 143 6.81 17.77 -32.39
CA THR A 143 6.25 18.89 -31.63
C THR A 143 5.19 18.43 -30.64
N GLY A 144 4.26 17.56 -31.06
CA GLY A 144 3.23 17.01 -30.16
C GLY A 144 3.82 16.26 -28.96
N VAL A 145 4.83 15.42 -29.19
CA VAL A 145 5.55 14.71 -28.11
C VAL A 145 6.28 15.70 -27.20
N ALA A 146 6.93 16.72 -27.77
CA ALA A 146 7.63 17.74 -26.99
C ALA A 146 6.67 18.56 -26.12
N THR A 147 5.53 18.99 -26.65
CA THR A 147 4.50 19.72 -25.90
C THR A 147 3.93 18.86 -24.77
N TYR A 148 3.60 17.60 -25.04
CA TYR A 148 3.13 16.67 -24.01
C TYR A 148 4.16 16.49 -22.89
N ARG A 149 5.45 16.32 -23.25
CA ARG A 149 6.54 16.21 -22.28
C ARG A 149 6.70 17.48 -21.44
N ASN A 150 6.58 18.66 -22.05
CA ASN A 150 6.67 19.92 -21.32
C ASN A 150 5.52 20.09 -20.32
N VAL A 151 4.28 19.76 -20.71
CA VAL A 151 3.13 19.78 -19.80
C VAL A 151 3.33 18.84 -18.61
N GLN A 152 3.88 17.64 -18.84
CA GLN A 152 4.20 16.69 -17.76
C GLN A 152 5.28 17.23 -16.81
N LEU A 153 6.31 17.89 -17.34
CA LEU A 153 7.37 18.50 -16.53
C LEU A 153 6.86 19.69 -15.72
N ASP A 154 6.00 20.53 -16.30
CA ASP A 154 5.41 21.68 -15.62
C ASP A 154 4.43 21.26 -14.53
N TRP A 155 3.63 20.22 -14.79
CA TRP A 155 2.81 19.59 -13.76
C TRP A 155 3.67 19.06 -12.60
N ALA A 156 4.73 18.31 -12.91
CA ALA A 156 5.62 17.74 -11.89
C ALA A 156 6.30 18.84 -11.04
N ARG A 157 6.75 19.95 -11.64
CA ARG A 157 7.31 21.10 -10.92
C ARG A 157 6.31 21.74 -9.98
N THR A 158 5.07 21.94 -10.46
CA THR A 158 4.01 22.61 -9.70
C THR A 158 3.53 21.75 -8.54
N ARG A 159 3.52 20.42 -8.71
CA ARG A 159 2.93 19.49 -7.75
C ARG A 159 3.90 18.93 -6.71
N LEU A 160 5.20 18.93 -6.99
CA LEU A 160 6.21 18.32 -6.11
C LEU A 160 6.18 18.87 -4.68
N GLN A 161 6.32 20.19 -4.49
CA GLN A 161 6.40 20.77 -3.15
C GLN A 161 5.08 20.62 -2.38
N PRO A 162 3.90 20.96 -2.96
CA PRO A 162 2.63 20.75 -2.27
C PRO A 162 2.41 19.29 -1.83
N ALA A 163 2.80 18.30 -2.65
CA ALA A 163 2.68 16.90 -2.29
C ALA A 163 3.61 16.49 -1.12
N ILE A 164 4.81 17.06 -1.05
CA ILE A 164 5.71 16.86 0.10
C ILE A 164 5.11 17.47 1.36
N ASP A 165 4.63 18.71 1.29
CA ASP A 165 4.06 19.44 2.43
C ASP A 165 2.80 18.74 2.96
N GLU A 166 1.91 18.30 2.05
CA GLU A 166 0.73 17.49 2.36
C GLU A 166 1.11 16.16 3.02
N GLY A 167 2.13 15.46 2.52
CA GLY A 167 2.61 14.21 3.10
C GLY A 167 3.16 14.39 4.52
N LEU A 168 3.93 15.45 4.75
CA LEU A 168 4.46 15.79 6.07
C LEU A 168 3.36 16.23 7.04
N ALA A 169 2.36 16.99 6.57
CA ALA A 169 1.20 17.35 7.35
C ALA A 169 0.39 16.12 7.78
N ALA A 170 0.08 15.23 6.84
CA ALA A 170 -0.62 13.99 7.10
C ALA A 170 0.14 13.07 8.09
N PHE A 171 1.47 13.04 8.04
CA PHE A 171 2.28 12.34 9.05
C PHE A 171 2.09 12.90 10.45
N ARG A 172 2.15 14.23 10.61
CA ARG A 172 1.94 14.89 11.91
C ARG A 172 0.54 14.63 12.45
N GLU A 173 -0.46 14.54 11.56
CA GLU A 173 -1.84 14.21 11.88
C GLU A 173 -2.10 12.70 12.05
N ARG A 174 -1.08 11.86 11.83
CA ARG A 174 -1.11 10.39 11.90
C ARG A 174 -2.05 9.73 10.89
N GLU A 175 -2.31 10.42 9.79
CA GLU A 175 -3.04 9.89 8.65
C GLU A 175 -2.08 9.20 7.68
N PHE A 176 -1.50 8.06 8.09
CA PHE A 176 -0.43 7.39 7.33
C PHE A 176 -0.84 6.99 5.90
N ASN A 177 -2.12 6.64 5.68
CA ASN A 177 -2.64 6.37 4.34
C ASN A 177 -2.66 7.61 3.45
N ALA A 178 -3.04 8.78 4.00
CA ALA A 178 -3.00 10.05 3.27
C ALA A 178 -1.56 10.47 2.99
N ALA A 179 -0.67 10.32 3.99
CA ALA A 179 0.76 10.58 3.84
C ALA A 179 1.37 9.74 2.71
N LYS A 180 1.07 8.43 2.67
CA LYS A 180 1.51 7.53 1.59
C LYS A 180 1.09 8.05 0.22
N VAL A 181 -0.19 8.39 0.04
CA VAL A 181 -0.72 8.86 -1.26
C VAL A 181 -0.02 10.15 -1.71
N ALA A 182 0.21 11.08 -0.79
CA ALA A 182 0.91 12.33 -1.07
C ALA A 182 2.38 12.09 -1.46
N PHE A 183 3.10 11.22 -0.73
CA PHE A 183 4.49 10.88 -1.09
C PHE A 183 4.61 10.02 -2.37
N ASP A 184 3.62 9.20 -2.70
CA ASP A 184 3.55 8.52 -4.00
C ASP A 184 3.42 9.53 -5.15
N GLU A 185 2.67 10.62 -4.95
CA GLU A 185 2.60 11.73 -5.90
C GLU A 185 3.92 12.50 -6.00
N ALA A 186 4.56 12.81 -4.87
CA ALA A 186 5.88 13.45 -4.85
C ALA A 186 6.95 12.60 -5.56
N CYS A 187 6.98 11.28 -5.33
CA CYS A 187 7.89 10.36 -6.00
C CYS A 187 7.66 10.32 -7.52
N ARG A 188 6.40 10.28 -7.97
CA ARG A 188 6.07 10.35 -9.41
C ARG A 188 6.55 11.65 -10.04
N ALA A 189 6.39 12.78 -9.36
CA ALA A 189 6.90 14.07 -9.82
C ALA A 189 8.45 14.06 -9.91
N LEU A 190 9.15 13.51 -8.92
CA LEU A 190 10.61 13.36 -8.94
C LEU A 190 11.10 12.46 -10.09
N ASP A 191 10.38 11.39 -10.39
CA ASP A 191 10.71 10.47 -11.50
C ASP A 191 10.53 11.14 -12.87
N LEU A 192 9.45 11.93 -13.06
CA LEU A 192 9.24 12.74 -14.27
C LEU A 192 10.34 13.79 -14.45
N LEU A 193 10.78 14.40 -13.35
CA LEU A 193 11.89 15.35 -13.33
C LEU A 193 13.27 14.68 -13.41
N GLN A 194 13.32 13.34 -13.37
CA GLN A 194 14.54 12.52 -13.36
C GLN A 194 15.52 12.89 -12.23
N ARG A 195 15.00 13.35 -11.09
CA ARG A 195 15.79 13.72 -9.91
C ARG A 195 16.24 12.50 -9.11
N ARG A 196 17.57 12.37 -8.93
CA ARG A 196 18.24 11.27 -8.21
C ARG A 196 19.17 11.76 -7.09
N ASP A 197 19.13 13.06 -6.80
CA ASP A 197 19.90 13.72 -5.76
C ASP A 197 19.47 13.29 -4.35
N ALA A 198 20.28 13.63 -3.35
CA ALA A 198 20.11 13.17 -1.98
C ALA A 198 18.76 13.59 -1.36
N ALA A 199 18.24 14.77 -1.70
CA ALA A 199 16.91 15.22 -1.31
C ALA A 199 15.79 14.37 -1.93
N ALA A 200 15.91 14.03 -3.22
CA ALA A 200 14.95 13.13 -3.88
C ALA A 200 15.00 11.70 -3.32
N GLN A 201 16.14 11.26 -2.78
CA GLN A 201 16.24 9.99 -2.06
C GLN A 201 15.57 10.06 -0.68
N ALA A 202 15.68 11.20 0.02
CA ALA A 202 14.99 11.44 1.29
C ALA A 202 13.46 11.38 1.15
N VAL A 203 12.89 11.99 0.10
CA VAL A 203 11.44 11.89 -0.19
C VAL A 203 11.02 10.45 -0.50
N ARG A 204 11.80 9.70 -1.28
CA ARG A 204 11.52 8.26 -1.53
C ARG A 204 11.64 7.42 -0.26
N GLN A 205 12.53 7.81 0.65
CA GLN A 205 12.63 7.17 1.96
C GLN A 205 11.39 7.46 2.82
N LEU A 206 10.90 8.71 2.87
CA LEU A 206 9.65 9.06 3.54
C LEU A 206 8.44 8.31 2.95
N GLN A 207 8.39 8.12 1.62
CA GLN A 207 7.36 7.32 0.96
C GLN A 207 7.35 5.88 1.49
N ARG A 208 8.53 5.26 1.61
CA ARG A 208 8.66 3.90 2.16
C ARG A 208 8.30 3.82 3.64
N GLU A 209 8.71 4.80 4.45
CA GLU A 209 8.33 4.91 5.86
C GLU A 209 6.81 5.09 6.01
N ALA A 210 6.18 5.90 5.16
CA ALA A 210 4.73 6.11 5.16
C ALA A 210 3.99 4.84 4.74
N GLU A 211 4.50 4.12 3.74
CA GLU A 211 3.93 2.83 3.33
C GLU A 211 4.04 1.78 4.43
N ALA A 212 5.18 1.69 5.11
CA ALA A 212 5.36 0.81 6.25
C ALA A 212 4.40 1.19 7.39
N ALA A 213 4.35 2.47 7.77
CA ALA A 213 3.46 3.00 8.81
C ALA A 213 1.99 2.69 8.53
N ALA A 214 1.55 2.91 7.29
CA ALA A 214 0.17 2.69 6.86
C ALA A 214 -0.26 1.21 6.89
N ARG A 215 0.71 0.29 6.92
CA ARG A 215 0.48 -1.16 6.86
C ARG A 215 0.99 -1.91 8.09
N LEU A 216 1.44 -1.21 9.14
CA LEU A 216 1.86 -1.84 10.40
C LEU A 216 0.74 -2.74 10.91
N SER A 217 1.11 -3.95 11.32
CA SER A 217 0.17 -4.91 11.86
C SER A 217 -0.45 -4.36 13.15
N VAL A 218 -1.75 -4.63 13.33
CA VAL A 218 -2.47 -4.30 14.56
C VAL A 218 -2.19 -5.33 15.66
N HIS A 219 -1.61 -6.48 15.30
CA HIS A 219 -1.33 -7.58 16.21
C HIS A 219 0.11 -7.53 16.70
N ASN A 220 0.35 -7.95 17.94
CA ASN A 220 1.71 -8.14 18.42
C ASN A 220 2.32 -9.38 17.75
N LEU A 221 3.62 -9.32 17.46
CA LEU A 221 4.33 -10.42 16.81
C LEU A 221 4.31 -11.69 17.68
N SER A 222 4.44 -11.55 19.00
CA SER A 222 4.33 -12.66 19.96
C SER A 222 2.97 -13.36 19.85
N ASP A 223 1.90 -12.58 19.74
CA ASP A 223 0.53 -13.11 19.73
C ASP A 223 0.25 -13.84 18.42
N LEU A 224 0.78 -13.35 17.29
CA LEU A 224 0.70 -14.06 16.00
C LEU A 224 1.45 -15.38 16.03
N LEU A 225 2.65 -15.41 16.62
CA LEU A 225 3.42 -16.63 16.79
C LEU A 225 2.70 -17.62 17.71
N GLU A 226 2.16 -17.16 18.83
CA GLU A 226 1.40 -17.99 19.76
C GLU A 226 0.12 -18.55 19.12
N GLN A 227 -0.64 -17.73 18.37
CA GLN A 227 -1.81 -18.18 17.61
C GLN A 227 -1.43 -19.23 16.56
N ALA A 228 -0.31 -19.03 15.87
CA ALA A 228 0.21 -20.01 14.91
C ALA A 228 0.58 -21.33 15.59
N ALA A 229 1.10 -21.30 16.82
CA ALA A 229 1.42 -22.50 17.61
C ALA A 229 0.18 -23.20 18.21
N ALA A 230 -0.76 -22.43 18.77
CA ALA A 230 -1.84 -22.94 19.61
C ALA A 230 -2.95 -23.67 18.82
N SER A 231 -3.12 -23.39 17.53
CA SER A 231 -4.21 -23.99 16.74
C SER A 231 -4.04 -25.53 16.62
N PRO A 232 -5.03 -26.35 17.02
CA PRO A 232 -4.96 -27.82 16.92
C PRO A 232 -5.33 -28.36 15.53
N ALA A 233 -5.62 -27.48 14.55
CA ALA A 233 -5.93 -27.88 13.19
C ALA A 233 -4.75 -28.66 12.56
N ALA A 234 -5.06 -29.65 11.72
CA ALA A 234 -4.14 -30.68 11.18
C ALA A 234 -3.07 -30.17 10.18
N GLY A 235 -2.54 -28.96 10.35
CA GLY A 235 -1.52 -28.35 9.50
C GLY A 235 -0.22 -28.02 10.23
N ASN A 236 0.89 -28.00 9.48
CA ASN A 236 2.19 -27.57 9.99
C ASN A 236 2.14 -26.10 10.44
N VAL A 237 2.85 -25.74 11.51
CA VAL A 237 2.82 -24.38 12.09
C VAL A 237 3.27 -23.33 11.07
N GLU A 238 4.26 -23.69 10.25
CA GLU A 238 4.83 -22.89 9.17
C GLU A 238 3.78 -22.49 8.12
N GLU A 239 2.89 -23.42 7.74
CA GLU A 239 1.83 -23.14 6.76
C GLU A 239 0.76 -22.21 7.34
N ARG A 240 0.42 -22.39 8.62
CA ARG A 240 -0.53 -21.50 9.32
C ARG A 240 0.03 -20.09 9.46
N PHE A 241 1.30 -19.98 9.84
CA PHE A 241 2.01 -18.72 9.89
C PHE A 241 1.98 -18.02 8.52
N ARG A 242 2.28 -18.75 7.44
CA ARG A 242 2.25 -18.21 6.08
C ARG A 242 0.87 -17.68 5.67
N GLN A 243 -0.20 -18.34 6.12
CA GLN A 243 -1.57 -17.92 5.79
C GLN A 243 -2.03 -16.67 6.55
N HIS A 244 -1.56 -16.45 7.78
CA HIS A 244 -2.11 -15.41 8.66
C HIS A 244 -1.15 -14.25 8.94
N ALA A 245 0.16 -14.47 8.86
CA ALA A 245 1.17 -13.51 9.30
C ALA A 245 2.16 -13.11 8.20
N ALA A 246 2.34 -13.91 7.13
CA ALA A 246 3.26 -13.53 6.06
C ALA A 246 2.76 -12.28 5.32
N GLY A 247 3.67 -11.34 5.10
CA GLY A 247 3.39 -10.04 4.48
C GLY A 247 2.94 -8.94 5.45
N GLU A 248 2.63 -9.26 6.71
CA GLU A 248 2.33 -8.28 7.75
C GLU A 248 3.59 -7.46 8.07
N TRP A 249 3.41 -6.16 8.31
CA TRP A 249 4.53 -5.25 8.64
C TRP A 249 4.72 -5.14 10.14
N PHE A 250 5.98 -5.20 10.56
CA PHE A 250 6.39 -4.98 11.93
C PHE A 250 7.50 -3.93 11.99
N LEU A 251 7.48 -3.14 13.06
CA LEU A 251 8.56 -2.23 13.41
C LEU A 251 9.44 -2.88 14.47
N PHE A 252 10.74 -2.81 14.27
CA PHE A 252 11.77 -3.34 15.15
C PHE A 252 12.66 -2.19 15.61
N ASP A 253 12.89 -2.11 16.92
CA ASP A 253 14.00 -1.37 17.54
C ASP A 253 14.87 -2.42 18.23
N ALA A 254 15.91 -2.86 17.54
CA ALA A 254 16.66 -4.05 17.92
C ALA A 254 18.13 -3.93 17.54
N VAL A 255 18.97 -4.75 18.17
CA VAL A 255 20.38 -4.88 17.77
C VAL A 255 20.46 -5.85 16.59
N VAL A 256 21.09 -5.40 15.51
CA VAL A 256 21.32 -6.20 14.31
C VAL A 256 22.80 -6.58 14.27
N SER A 257 23.08 -7.87 14.11
CA SER A 257 24.43 -8.41 13.96
C SER A 257 24.53 -9.24 12.68
N VAL A 258 25.75 -9.39 12.16
CA VAL A 258 25.99 -10.21 10.97
C VAL A 258 26.68 -11.50 11.35
N ALA A 259 26.13 -12.62 10.87
CA ALA A 259 26.66 -13.95 11.08
C ALA A 259 26.88 -14.66 9.74
N PRO A 260 27.85 -15.58 9.62
CA PRO A 260 27.96 -16.42 8.44
C PRO A 260 26.69 -17.26 8.27
N HIS A 261 26.26 -17.44 7.02
CA HIS A 261 25.09 -18.24 6.68
C HIS A 261 25.40 -19.73 6.90
N GLU A 262 24.47 -20.45 7.52
CA GLU A 262 24.69 -21.83 7.96
C GLU A 262 24.94 -22.82 6.82
N ALA A 263 24.23 -22.64 5.69
CA ALA A 263 24.41 -23.47 4.50
C ALA A 263 25.57 -23.02 3.59
N ASP A 264 26.07 -21.79 3.73
CA ASP A 264 27.04 -21.20 2.79
C ASP A 264 27.90 -20.16 3.51
N ALA A 265 29.12 -20.54 3.91
CA ALA A 265 30.04 -19.67 4.64
C ALA A 265 30.45 -18.41 3.85
N THR A 266 30.20 -18.36 2.54
CA THR A 266 30.47 -17.16 1.72
C THR A 266 29.36 -16.13 1.83
N ARG A 267 28.17 -16.52 2.29
CA ARG A 267 27.02 -15.64 2.51
C ARG A 267 26.96 -15.19 3.97
N GLN A 268 26.40 -14.01 4.15
CA GLN A 268 26.21 -13.39 5.45
C GLN A 268 24.72 -13.22 5.69
N ARG A 269 24.22 -13.77 6.80
CA ARG A 269 22.85 -13.52 7.28
C ARG A 269 22.87 -12.45 8.35
N CYS A 270 21.81 -11.66 8.43
CA CYS A 270 21.67 -10.66 9.49
C CYS A 270 20.74 -11.20 10.57
N LEU A 271 21.25 -11.29 11.80
CA LEU A 271 20.50 -11.70 12.97
C LEU A 271 19.94 -10.45 13.66
N VAL A 272 18.64 -10.45 13.94
CA VAL A 272 17.96 -9.39 14.68
C VAL A 272 17.71 -9.91 16.09
N ASP A 273 18.34 -9.28 17.08
CA ASP A 273 18.25 -9.68 18.48
C ASP A 273 16.92 -9.20 19.08
N VAL A 274 15.90 -10.07 19.00
CA VAL A 274 14.58 -9.85 19.60
C VAL A 274 14.21 -11.08 20.42
N PRO A 275 13.83 -10.93 21.70
CA PRO A 275 13.52 -12.06 22.57
C PRO A 275 12.14 -12.64 22.28
N LEU A 276 11.99 -13.31 21.14
CA LEU A 276 10.74 -13.97 20.73
C LEU A 276 10.75 -15.46 21.07
N ARG A 277 9.58 -16.00 21.37
CA ARG A 277 9.36 -17.43 21.64
C ARG A 277 8.12 -17.93 20.91
N LEU A 278 8.16 -19.21 20.52
CA LEU A 278 7.06 -19.96 19.93
C LEU A 278 6.75 -21.15 20.85
N GLY A 279 5.84 -20.94 21.80
CA GLY A 279 5.72 -21.83 22.96
C GLY A 279 7.01 -21.81 23.76
N GLU A 280 7.67 -22.97 23.88
CA GLU A 280 8.96 -23.06 24.59
C GLU A 280 10.19 -22.80 23.69
N LEU A 281 10.00 -22.79 22.37
CA LEU A 281 11.10 -22.68 21.41
C LEU A 281 11.55 -21.22 21.24
N PRO A 282 12.86 -20.91 21.34
CA PRO A 282 13.35 -19.59 20.98
C PRO A 282 13.21 -19.35 19.47
N VAL A 283 12.89 -18.11 19.09
CA VAL A 283 12.72 -17.70 17.70
C VAL A 283 13.85 -16.76 17.30
N ASP A 284 14.68 -17.18 16.36
CA ASP A 284 15.72 -16.33 15.75
C ASP A 284 15.11 -15.54 14.60
N VAL A 285 15.19 -14.21 14.66
CA VAL A 285 14.69 -13.33 13.59
C VAL A 285 15.84 -12.99 12.65
N VAL A 286 15.68 -13.24 11.36
CA VAL A 286 16.78 -13.13 10.40
C VAL A 286 16.39 -12.44 9.09
N PHE A 287 17.37 -11.77 8.46
CA PHE A 287 17.38 -11.53 7.02
C PHE A 287 18.41 -12.46 6.36
N GLU A 288 18.06 -13.05 5.21
CA GLU A 288 18.99 -13.95 4.50
C GLU A 288 20.25 -13.22 4.00
N ASP A 289 20.17 -11.90 3.76
CA ASP A 289 21.24 -11.01 3.33
C ASP A 289 20.99 -9.60 3.91
N TRP A 290 22.01 -8.73 3.86
CA TRP A 290 21.91 -7.33 4.30
C TRP A 290 20.96 -6.53 3.38
N PRO A 291 19.79 -6.05 3.87
CA PRO A 291 18.76 -5.48 3.00
C PRO A 291 18.96 -3.99 2.71
N TRP A 292 19.90 -3.32 3.39
CA TRP A 292 20.12 -1.88 3.27
C TRP A 292 21.30 -1.55 2.36
N LYS A 293 21.40 -0.30 1.93
CA LYS A 293 22.57 0.16 1.18
C LYS A 293 23.80 0.24 2.08
N GLY A 294 24.96 -0.06 1.53
CA GLY A 294 26.25 -0.02 2.25
C GLY A 294 26.71 -1.40 2.70
N THR A 295 27.90 -1.46 3.29
CA THR A 295 28.46 -2.69 3.84
C THR A 295 27.95 -2.88 5.26
N PRO A 296 27.51 -4.08 5.66
CA PRO A 296 27.15 -4.35 7.05
C PRO A 296 28.33 -4.03 7.99
N SER A 297 28.01 -3.49 9.16
CA SER A 297 28.98 -3.39 10.24
C SER A 297 29.27 -4.80 10.78
N PRO A 298 30.54 -5.16 11.05
CA PRO A 298 30.87 -6.41 11.74
C PRO A 298 30.47 -6.38 13.21
N GLU A 299 30.36 -5.18 13.80
CA GLU A 299 29.90 -5.00 15.18
C GLU A 299 28.38 -4.97 15.24
N PRO A 300 27.74 -5.50 16.31
CA PRO A 300 26.31 -5.37 16.52
C PRO A 300 25.90 -3.90 16.62
N VAL A 301 24.89 -3.49 15.83
CA VAL A 301 24.41 -2.09 15.78
C VAL A 301 22.92 -2.06 16.12
N ARG A 302 22.51 -1.21 17.06
CA ARG A 302 21.10 -0.91 17.30
C ARG A 302 20.51 -0.20 16.08
N MET A 303 19.36 -0.65 15.60
CA MET A 303 18.71 -0.09 14.41
C MET A 303 17.19 -0.06 14.61
N VAL A 304 16.57 1.01 14.13
CA VAL A 304 15.11 1.10 13.99
C VAL A 304 14.73 0.85 12.53
N PHE A 305 13.92 -0.17 12.26
CA PHE A 305 13.48 -0.49 10.91
C PHE A 305 12.12 -1.17 10.90
N ALA A 306 11.43 -1.09 9.77
CA ALA A 306 10.22 -1.86 9.51
C ALA A 306 10.49 -2.93 8.45
N ALA A 307 9.89 -4.10 8.60
CA ALA A 307 9.99 -5.17 7.60
C ALA A 307 8.73 -6.02 7.58
N GLN A 308 8.49 -6.68 6.45
CA GLN A 308 7.45 -7.70 6.35
C GLN A 308 7.96 -9.05 6.83
N LEU A 309 7.10 -9.82 7.48
CA LEU A 309 7.37 -11.23 7.74
C LEU A 309 7.29 -12.03 6.42
N ASP A 310 8.19 -12.99 6.22
CA ASP A 310 8.21 -13.80 4.99
C ASP A 310 7.86 -15.26 5.26
N ASP A 311 8.65 -15.94 6.10
CA ASP A 311 8.51 -17.37 6.37
C ASP A 311 8.90 -17.66 7.83
N LEU A 312 8.35 -18.75 8.39
CA LEU A 312 8.72 -19.29 9.69
C LEU A 312 9.16 -20.74 9.47
N ARG A 313 10.31 -21.13 10.00
CA ARG A 313 10.86 -22.49 9.85
C ARG A 313 11.20 -23.09 11.20
N LEU A 314 10.86 -24.36 11.42
CA LEU A 314 11.20 -25.09 12.62
C LEU A 314 12.41 -26.00 12.35
N ALA A 315 13.57 -25.64 12.90
CA ALA A 315 14.72 -26.53 12.95
C ALA A 315 14.54 -27.49 14.14
N ARG A 316 14.60 -28.80 13.89
CA ARG A 316 14.38 -29.83 14.93
C ARG A 316 15.67 -30.33 15.58
N GLU A 317 16.82 -30.12 14.94
CA GLU A 317 18.12 -30.63 15.39
C GLU A 317 19.24 -29.63 15.05
N PRO A 318 20.35 -29.58 15.83
CA PRO A 318 20.59 -30.31 17.08
C PRO A 318 19.92 -29.67 18.32
N VAL A 319 19.57 -28.39 18.26
CA VAL A 319 18.78 -27.68 19.29
C VAL A 319 17.53 -27.16 18.60
N PRO A 320 16.32 -27.48 19.11
CA PRO A 320 15.11 -27.05 18.45
C PRO A 320 14.98 -25.53 18.55
N ARG A 321 14.99 -24.86 17.39
CA ARG A 321 14.86 -23.39 17.26
C ARG A 321 13.91 -23.08 16.11
N ALA A 322 13.16 -22.01 16.25
CA ALA A 322 12.38 -21.47 15.15
C ALA A 322 13.17 -20.33 14.50
N THR A 323 13.16 -20.24 13.17
CA THR A 323 13.75 -19.13 12.43
C THR A 323 12.64 -18.38 11.73
N LEU A 324 12.48 -17.10 12.07
CA LEU A 324 11.55 -16.17 11.46
C LEU A 324 12.32 -15.33 10.43
N THR A 325 12.06 -15.56 9.15
CA THR A 325 12.71 -14.82 8.06
C THR A 325 11.91 -13.56 7.74
N LEU A 326 12.61 -12.43 7.69
CA LEU A 326 12.09 -11.14 7.27
C LEU A 326 12.34 -10.92 5.78
N ARG A 327 11.36 -10.31 5.09
CA ARG A 327 11.45 -10.02 3.66
C ARG A 327 12.39 -8.84 3.38
N GLN A 328 13.50 -9.12 2.71
CA GLN A 328 14.53 -8.12 2.43
C GLN A 328 14.07 -6.99 1.50
N THR A 329 13.30 -7.31 0.45
CA THR A 329 12.92 -6.35 -0.60
C THR A 329 12.10 -5.16 -0.10
N ASN A 330 11.43 -5.35 1.03
CA ASN A 330 10.55 -4.37 1.66
C ASN A 330 11.08 -3.91 3.02
N ALA A 331 12.34 -4.19 3.36
CA ALA A 331 12.91 -3.65 4.60
C ALA A 331 13.10 -2.14 4.46
N VAL A 332 12.55 -1.39 5.41
CA VAL A 332 12.61 0.07 5.46
C VAL A 332 13.36 0.47 6.72
N LEU A 333 14.56 1.04 6.55
CA LEU A 333 15.28 1.66 7.66
C LEU A 333 14.54 2.91 8.10
N TRP A 334 14.29 3.13 9.39
CA TRP A 334 13.67 4.38 9.82
C TRP A 334 14.72 5.49 9.94
N CYS A 335 14.53 6.61 9.24
CA CYS A 335 15.52 7.68 9.17
C CYS A 335 14.98 9.05 9.61
N HIS A 336 13.66 9.28 9.54
CA HIS A 336 13.07 10.58 9.82
C HIS A 336 12.42 10.62 11.20
N GLU A 337 12.85 11.59 12.01
CA GLU A 337 12.34 11.81 13.37
C GLU A 337 10.83 12.09 13.38
N ASP A 338 10.34 12.96 12.50
CA ASP A 338 8.91 13.31 12.43
C ASP A 338 8.03 12.10 12.12
N ALA A 339 8.48 11.25 11.19
CA ALA A 339 7.77 10.01 10.85
C ALA A 339 7.77 9.04 12.05
N PHE A 340 8.87 8.95 12.81
CA PHE A 340 8.94 8.07 13.98
C PHE A 340 8.07 8.58 15.12
N ARG A 341 8.11 9.89 15.40
CA ARG A 341 7.27 10.55 16.43
C ARG A 341 5.78 10.33 16.17
N ALA A 342 5.36 10.30 14.90
CA ALA A 342 3.96 10.06 14.54
C ALA A 342 3.44 8.69 15.01
N LEU A 343 4.32 7.68 15.18
CA LEU A 343 3.97 6.33 15.61
C LEU A 343 3.66 6.18 17.11
N TRP A 344 3.82 7.23 17.94
CA TRP A 344 3.72 7.18 19.42
C TRP A 344 4.72 6.26 20.13
N LEU A 345 5.72 5.73 19.43
CA LEU A 345 6.76 4.87 20.02
C LEU A 345 7.91 5.66 20.64
N TRP A 346 7.68 6.94 20.95
CA TRP A 346 8.69 7.84 21.47
C TRP A 346 8.87 7.62 22.98
N PRO A 347 10.09 7.40 23.49
CA PRO A 347 10.32 6.96 24.87
C PRO A 347 9.92 7.98 25.94
N GLY A 348 9.84 9.26 25.58
CA GLY A 348 9.30 10.32 26.45
C GLY A 348 10.25 10.77 27.56
N ASN A 349 11.50 10.29 27.55
CA ASN A 349 12.56 10.74 28.45
C ASN A 349 13.68 11.42 27.64
N ALA A 350 14.22 12.51 28.18
CA ALA A 350 15.14 13.37 27.43
C ALA A 350 16.44 12.67 26.97
N GLU A 351 16.90 11.68 27.73
CA GLU A 351 18.11 10.92 27.44
C GLU A 351 17.92 9.96 26.26
N GLN A 352 16.94 9.06 26.33
CA GLN A 352 16.61 8.13 25.23
C GLN A 352 16.09 8.88 24.01
N ASP A 353 15.42 10.01 24.19
CA ASP A 353 15.04 10.89 23.07
C ASP A 353 16.26 11.40 22.30
N THR A 354 17.35 11.70 23.01
CA THR A 354 18.59 12.18 22.40
C THR A 354 19.34 11.03 21.73
N GLU A 355 19.44 9.89 22.40
CA GLU A 355 20.02 8.66 21.83
C GLU A 355 19.30 8.23 20.55
N LEU A 356 17.95 8.24 20.57
CA LEU A 356 17.14 7.89 19.41
C LEU A 356 17.31 8.89 18.26
N ARG A 357 17.40 10.20 18.55
CA ARG A 357 17.72 11.21 17.51
C ARG A 357 19.09 10.97 16.90
N GLU A 358 20.10 10.67 17.71
CA GLU A 358 21.44 10.34 17.23
C GLU A 358 21.43 9.08 16.36
N LEU A 359 20.71 8.05 16.79
CA LEU A 359 20.51 6.79 16.07
C LEU A 359 19.85 7.03 14.69
N LEU A 360 18.69 7.70 14.65
CA LEU A 360 18.00 8.02 13.39
C LEU A 360 18.88 8.89 12.47
N SER A 361 19.66 9.82 13.04
CA SER A 361 20.61 10.63 12.26
C SER A 361 21.74 9.78 11.66
N ALA A 362 22.23 8.77 12.39
CA ALA A 362 23.27 7.85 11.92
C ALA A 362 22.71 6.94 10.80
N GLN A 363 21.50 6.43 10.96
CA GLN A 363 20.79 5.65 9.94
C GLN A 363 20.55 6.46 8.66
N ARG A 364 20.20 7.75 8.79
CA ARG A 364 20.08 8.68 7.67
C ARG A 364 21.40 8.86 6.91
N ARG A 365 22.52 9.04 7.64
CA ARG A 365 23.86 9.13 7.06
C ARG A 365 24.27 7.84 6.34
N MET A 366 24.04 6.68 6.97
CA MET A 366 24.30 5.36 6.38
C MET A 366 23.53 5.18 5.06
N SER A 367 22.30 5.68 4.99
CA SER A 367 21.47 5.61 3.78
C SER A 367 21.84 6.63 2.69
N GLY A 368 22.80 7.53 2.95
CA GLY A 368 23.20 8.58 2.02
C GLY A 368 22.11 9.62 1.74
N LEU A 369 21.20 9.84 2.70
CA LEU A 369 20.06 10.74 2.54
C LEU A 369 20.47 12.18 2.87
N GLY A 370 20.08 13.13 2.00
CA GLY A 370 20.30 14.55 2.22
C GLY A 370 19.26 15.16 3.15
N GLU A 371 19.41 16.45 3.47
CA GLU A 371 18.35 17.23 4.12
C GLU A 371 17.07 17.25 3.28
N LEU A 372 15.92 17.32 3.94
CA LEU A 372 14.64 17.47 3.23
C LEU A 372 14.59 18.88 2.62
N PRO A 373 14.05 19.02 1.40
CA PRO A 373 14.02 20.29 0.68
C PRO A 373 13.10 21.34 1.32
#